data_AF-A0A946LZB2-F1
#
_entry.id   AF-A0A946LZB2-F1
#
_cell.length_a   1.000
_cell.length_b   1.000
_cell.length_c   1.000
_cell.angle_alpha   90.00
_cell.angle_beta   90.00
_cell.angle_gamma   90.00
#
_symmetry.space_group_name_H-M   'P 1'
#
loop_
_entity.id
_entity.type
_entity.pdbx_description
1 polymer ?
#
loop_
_entity_poly.entity_id
_entity_poly.type
_entity_poly.pdbx_seq_one_letter_code
_entity_poly.pdbx_strand_id
1 'polypeptide(L)' 'SLRGLDNAVLTGHTGYVTEENFTLGYREAVEDVLAWISGGPIRLLN' A
#
# COMPACT_ATOMS: atom_id res chain seq x y z
N SER A 1 -22.25 -15.16 8.98
CA SER A 1 -21.05 -14.61 8.32
C SER A 1 -21.48 -13.42 7.49
N LEU A 2 -20.68 -12.35 7.39
CA LEU A 2 -20.95 -11.23 6.48
C LEU A 2 -21.15 -11.70 5.03
N ARG A 3 -20.53 -12.83 4.65
CA ARG A 3 -20.64 -13.43 3.31
C ARG A 3 -22.01 -14.04 2.97
N GLY A 4 -22.91 -14.17 3.94
CA GLY A 4 -24.24 -14.77 3.74
C GLY A 4 -25.39 -13.77 3.82
N LEU A 5 -25.12 -12.48 3.75
CA LEU A 5 -26.14 -11.43 3.78
C LEU A 5 -26.56 -11.07 2.36
N ASP A 6 -27.85 -11.17 2.05
CA ASP A 6 -28.39 -10.87 0.72
C ASP A 6 -28.35 -9.38 0.36
N ASN A 7 -28.08 -8.52 1.35
CA ASN A 7 -28.03 -7.06 1.22
C ASN A 7 -26.60 -6.49 1.36
N ALA A 8 -25.57 -7.32 1.21
CA ALA A 8 -24.18 -6.88 1.29
C ALA A 8 -23.43 -7.17 0.00
N VAL A 9 -22.73 -6.16 -0.53
CA VAL A 9 -21.72 -6.33 -1.58
C VAL A 9 -20.35 -6.25 -0.91
N LEU A 10 -19.58 -7.32 -1.02
CA LEU A 10 -18.24 -7.41 -0.43
C LEU A 10 -17.21 -7.40 -1.54
N THR A 11 -16.25 -6.49 -1.45
CA THR A 11 -15.03 -6.52 -2.25
C THR A 11 -13.89 -7.10 -1.42
N GLY A 12 -12.78 -7.45 -2.07
CA GLY A 12 -11.53 -7.70 -1.34
C GLY A 12 -10.98 -6.42 -0.72
N HIS A 13 -9.75 -6.47 -0.20
CA HIS A 13 -9.01 -5.27 0.21
C HIS A 13 -8.48 -4.51 -1.03
N THR A 14 -9.39 -4.06 -1.88
CA THR A 14 -9.08 -3.51 -3.21
C THR A 14 -9.09 -1.99 -3.27
N GLY A 15 -9.33 -1.29 -2.15
CA GLY A 15 -9.44 0.18 -2.11
C GLY A 15 -8.21 0.94 -2.62
N TYR A 16 -7.05 0.28 -2.68
CA TYR A 16 -5.79 0.84 -3.19
C TYR A 16 -5.18 0.00 -4.33
N VAL A 17 -5.93 -0.94 -4.90
CA VAL A 17 -5.43 -1.83 -5.96
C VAL A 17 -5.64 -1.16 -7.32
N THR A 18 -4.77 -0.20 -7.62
CA THR A 18 -4.66 0.47 -8.93
C THR A 18 -3.22 0.43 -9.42
N GLU A 19 -3.02 0.55 -10.73
CA GLU A 19 -1.67 0.55 -11.34
C GLU A 19 -0.81 1.70 -10.82
N GLU A 20 -1.42 2.88 -10.66
CA GLU A 20 -0.76 4.10 -10.17
C GLU A 20 -0.29 3.91 -8.72
N ASN A 21 -1.14 3.34 -7.86
CA ASN A 21 -0.81 3.12 -6.46
C ASN A 21 0.27 2.05 -6.29
N PHE A 22 0.23 0.98 -7.09
CA PHE A 22 1.28 -0.03 -7.09
C PHE A 22 2.60 0.57 -7.55
N THR A 23 2.60 1.30 -8.66
CA THR A 23 3.81 1.95 -9.19
C THR A 23 4.42 2.91 -8.18
N LEU A 24 3.59 3.75 -7.54
CA LEU A 24 4.05 4.69 -6.53
C LEU A 24 4.58 3.95 -5.28
N GLY A 25 3.78 3.06 -4.71
CA GLY A 25 4.11 2.38 -3.46
C GLY A 25 5.40 1.55 -3.56
N TYR A 26 5.60 0.80 -4.65
CA TYR A 26 6.83 0.04 -4.84
C TYR A 26 8.04 0.94 -5.13
N ARG A 27 7.87 2.04 -5.86
CA ARG A 27 8.96 3.00 -6.09
C ARG A 27 9.40 3.63 -4.77
N GLU A 28 8.48 4.14 -3.98
CA GLU A 28 8.78 4.79 -2.70
C GLU A 28 9.39 3.81 -1.70
N ALA A 29 8.91 2.55 -1.67
CA ALA A 29 9.53 1.52 -0.84
C ALA A 29 11.00 1.26 -1.19
N VAL A 30 11.34 1.24 -2.49
CA VAL A 30 12.74 1.08 -2.94
C VAL A 30 13.57 2.31 -2.56
N GLU A 31 13.03 3.52 -2.77
CA GLU A 31 13.68 4.77 -2.38
C GLU A 31 13.98 4.83 -0.87
N ASP A 32 13.05 4.40 -0.02
CA ASP A 32 13.22 4.36 1.43
C ASP A 32 14.37 3.43 1.84
N VAL A 33 14.44 2.24 1.23
CA VAL A 33 15.52 1.28 1.46
C VAL A 33 16.87 1.84 1.02
N LEU A 34 16.94 2.47 -0.15
CA LEU A 34 18.17 3.07 -0.66
C LEU A 34 18.64 4.23 0.23
N ALA A 35 17.71 5.08 0.67
CA ALA A 35 17.98 6.20 1.56
C ALA A 35 18.45 5.74 2.95
N TRP A 36 17.88 4.64 3.45
CA TRP A 36 18.35 4.01 4.68
C TRP A 36 19.80 3.51 4.55
N ILE A 37 20.10 2.78 3.47
CA ILE A 37 21.45 2.24 3.21
C ILE A 37 22.49 3.37 3.06
N SER A 38 22.09 4.51 2.48
CA SER A 38 22.97 5.67 2.32
C SER A 38 23.14 6.52 3.59
N GLY A 39 22.48 6.15 4.70
CA GLY A 39 22.59 6.83 5.99
C GLY A 39 21.71 8.08 6.12
N GLY A 40 20.83 8.35 5.16
CA GLY A 40 19.91 9.49 5.17
C GLY A 40 18.46 9.04 5.03
N PRO A 41 17.86 8.39 6.04
CA PRO A 41 16.51 7.86 5.93
C PRO A 41 15.47 8.96 5.64
N ILE A 42 14.52 8.64 4.76
CA ILE A 42 13.43 9.53 4.35
C ILE A 42 12.08 8.92 4.76
N ARG A 43 11.00 9.72 4.71
CA ARG A 43 9.62 9.30 5.02
C ARG A 43 9.48 8.56 6.38
N LEU A 44 10.16 9.07 7.42
CA LEU A 44 10.08 8.51 8.77
C LEU A 44 8.65 8.56 9.33
N LEU A 45 8.27 7.50 10.04
CA LEU A 45 7.03 7.46 10.81
C LEU A 45 7.23 8.16 12.16
N ASN A 46 6.20 8.87 12.62
CA ASN A 46 6.20 9.60 13.90
C ASN A 46 5.69 8.74 15.07
#